data_AF-A0A838QV78-F1
#
_entry.id   AF-A0A838QV78-F1
#
_cell.length_a   1.000
_cell.length_b   1.000
_cell.length_c   1.000
_cell.angle_alpha   90.00
_cell.angle_beta   90.00
_cell.angle_gamma   90.00
#
_symmetry.space_group_name_H-M   'P 1'
#
loop_
_entity.id
_entity.type
_entity.pdbx_description
1 polymer ?
#
loop_
_entity_poly.entity_id
_entity_poly.type
_entity_poly.pdbx_seq_one_letter_code
_entity_poly.pdbx_strand_id
1 'polypeptide(L)'
;MASVVQAQEACIDQIKFPEVGRWAEYHADFKGKDPYTMRYAVIGGETREGNGLKWLELRTVGNKKDGDVVYQMLVPGSVSQLGEVQAIVMKHGTRPAMKMDGMMLKMIRGHMEKQSFLNDICKDVTLVGSETVSVPAGKFEGRRYHSAKYSSDSWISADVPFSLVKSVGKDFDLALKGHGEGAKSSINEEPQSMGGKR
;
A
#
# COMPACT_ATOMS: atom_id res chain seq x y z
N MET A 1 14.17 8.03 25.65
CA MET A 1 14.14 7.69 24.21
C MET A 1 13.44 6.34 24.08
N ALA A 2 12.48 6.20 23.18
CA ALA A 2 11.82 4.92 22.95
C ALA A 2 12.81 3.93 22.31
N SER A 3 12.72 2.64 22.64
CA SER A 3 13.49 1.60 21.97
C SER A 3 13.04 1.45 20.51
N VAL A 4 13.88 0.84 19.66
CA VAL A 4 13.54 0.54 18.25
C VAL A 4 12.23 -0.25 18.15
N VAL A 5 12.02 -1.22 19.04
CA VAL A 5 10.80 -2.04 19.10
C VAL A 5 9.58 -1.15 19.40
N GLN A 6 9.67 -0.29 20.42
CA GLN A 6 8.58 0.62 20.78
C GLN A 6 8.27 1.64 19.66
N ALA A 7 9.29 2.14 18.97
CA ALA A 7 9.11 3.07 17.86
C ALA A 7 8.47 2.40 16.63
N GLN A 8 8.86 1.16 16.34
CA GLN A 8 8.25 0.34 15.29
C GLN A 8 6.79 0.03 15.57
N GLU A 9 6.45 -0.44 16.78
CA GLU A 9 5.05 -0.69 17.17
C GLU A 9 4.21 0.58 17.05
N ALA A 10 4.71 1.70 17.58
CA ALA A 10 4.03 2.99 17.48
C ALA A 10 3.85 3.47 16.03
N CYS A 11 4.76 3.12 15.12
CA CYS A 11 4.63 3.40 13.70
C CYS A 11 3.54 2.52 13.07
N ILE A 12 3.56 1.21 13.33
CA ILE A 12 2.57 0.25 12.81
C ILE A 12 1.16 0.61 13.29
N ASP A 13 1.00 0.95 14.56
CA ASP A 13 -0.30 1.32 15.16
C ASP A 13 -0.94 2.56 14.52
N GLN A 14 -0.13 3.40 13.89
CA GLN A 14 -0.64 4.54 13.13
C GLN A 14 -1.14 4.16 11.75
N ILE A 15 -0.54 3.14 11.13
CA ILE A 15 -0.89 2.75 9.77
C ILE A 15 -2.18 1.93 9.84
N LYS A 16 -3.29 2.60 9.62
CA LYS A 16 -4.62 1.98 9.55
C LYS A 16 -5.10 1.92 8.11
N PHE A 17 -5.75 0.81 7.75
CA PHE A 17 -6.53 0.82 6.53
C PHE A 17 -7.73 1.75 6.72
N PRO A 18 -7.89 2.74 5.83
CA PRO A 18 -8.94 3.72 5.97
C PRO A 18 -10.31 3.08 5.69
N GLU A 19 -11.37 3.87 5.83
CA GLU A 19 -12.73 3.45 5.48
C GLU A 19 -12.88 3.17 3.98
N VAL A 20 -13.91 2.40 3.63
CA VAL A 20 -14.25 2.12 2.22
C VAL A 20 -14.51 3.44 1.49
N GLY A 21 -13.95 3.57 0.29
CA GLY A 21 -14.00 4.77 -0.54
C GLY A 21 -12.79 5.70 -0.36
N ARG A 22 -11.97 5.54 0.68
CA ARG A 22 -10.79 6.39 0.88
C ARG A 22 -9.62 5.96 -0.01
N TRP A 23 -8.86 6.93 -0.50
CA TRP A 23 -7.68 6.70 -1.34
C TRP A 23 -6.56 7.71 -1.08
N ALA A 24 -5.34 7.30 -1.39
CA ALA A 24 -4.14 8.13 -1.43
C ALA A 24 -3.32 7.83 -2.69
N GLU A 25 -2.82 8.86 -3.35
CA GLU A 25 -1.99 8.78 -4.55
C GLU A 25 -0.62 9.41 -4.27
N TYR A 26 0.42 8.73 -4.74
CA TYR A 26 1.81 9.05 -4.52
C TYR A 26 2.53 9.21 -5.85
N HIS A 27 3.41 10.21 -5.93
CA HIS A 27 4.47 10.21 -6.92
C HIS A 27 5.64 9.38 -6.38
N ALA A 28 6.14 8.44 -7.18
CA ALA A 28 7.22 7.56 -6.80
C ALA A 28 8.38 7.71 -7.78
N ASP A 29 9.54 8.08 -7.25
CA ASP A 29 10.81 8.16 -7.95
C ASP A 29 11.74 7.09 -7.38
N PHE A 30 12.25 6.22 -8.25
CA PHE A 30 13.19 5.18 -7.88
C PHE A 30 14.39 5.27 -8.80
N LYS A 31 15.59 5.26 -8.21
CA LYS A 31 16.83 5.38 -8.97
C LYS A 31 16.92 4.32 -10.06
N GLY A 32 17.16 4.78 -11.29
CA GLY A 32 17.29 3.92 -12.47
C GLY A 32 15.96 3.39 -13.02
N LYS A 33 14.82 3.93 -12.57
CA LYS A 33 13.48 3.68 -13.14
C LYS A 33 12.85 5.00 -13.58
N ASP A 34 11.92 4.94 -14.53
CA ASP A 34 11.07 6.09 -14.82
C ASP A 34 10.17 6.36 -13.60
N PRO A 35 9.99 7.63 -13.19
CA PRO A 35 9.03 7.97 -12.15
C PRO A 35 7.61 7.57 -12.55
N TYR A 36 6.83 7.13 -11.58
CA TYR A 36 5.47 6.64 -11.81
C TYR A 36 4.53 7.06 -10.69
N THR A 37 3.23 6.92 -10.93
CA THR A 37 2.20 7.21 -9.93
C THR A 37 1.71 5.92 -9.31
N MET A 38 1.60 5.89 -7.98
CA MET A 38 1.03 4.78 -7.21
C MET A 38 -0.21 5.27 -6.47
N ARG A 39 -1.35 4.60 -6.62
CA ARG A 39 -2.58 4.91 -5.88
C ARG A 39 -3.01 3.72 -5.05
N TYR A 40 -3.17 3.93 -3.75
CA TYR A 40 -3.80 2.99 -2.82
C TYR A 40 -5.24 3.42 -2.57
N ALA A 41 -6.17 2.47 -2.55
CA ALA A 41 -7.58 2.73 -2.28
C ALA A 41 -8.26 1.56 -1.58
N VAL A 42 -9.16 1.84 -0.63
CA VAL A 42 -10.10 0.83 -0.14
C VAL A 42 -11.36 0.93 -0.99
N ILE A 43 -11.61 -0.05 -1.85
CA ILE A 43 -12.64 0.02 -2.90
C ILE A 43 -13.92 -0.75 -2.57
N GLY A 44 -13.91 -1.50 -1.46
CA GLY A 44 -15.04 -2.29 -1.01
C GLY A 44 -14.73 -3.08 0.25
N GLY A 45 -15.72 -3.82 0.73
CA GLY A 45 -15.56 -4.77 1.82
C GLY A 45 -16.56 -5.91 1.69
N GLU A 46 -16.24 -7.05 2.25
CA GLU A 46 -17.11 -8.23 2.29
C GLU A 46 -16.84 -9.05 3.55
N THR A 47 -17.79 -9.90 3.93
CA THR A 47 -17.65 -10.81 5.06
C THR A 47 -17.44 -12.23 4.55
N ARG A 48 -16.41 -12.92 5.06
CA ARG A 48 -16.20 -14.36 4.81
C ARG A 48 -16.01 -15.06 6.14
N GLU A 49 -16.77 -16.14 6.36
CA GLU A 49 -16.65 -16.96 7.57
C GLU A 49 -16.78 -16.13 8.87
N GLY A 50 -17.62 -15.08 8.85
CA GLY A 50 -17.79 -14.15 9.97
C GLY A 50 -16.71 -13.07 10.10
N ASN A 51 -15.66 -13.11 9.29
CA ASN A 51 -14.57 -12.12 9.30
C ASN A 51 -14.85 -10.98 8.30
N GLY A 52 -14.78 -9.75 8.78
CA GLY A 52 -14.85 -8.56 7.92
C GLY A 52 -13.54 -8.33 7.18
N LEU A 53 -13.63 -8.25 5.85
CA LEU A 53 -12.49 -8.08 4.95
C LEU A 53 -12.67 -6.83 4.10
N LYS A 54 -11.55 -6.23 3.68
CA LYS A 54 -11.51 -5.04 2.82
C LYS A 54 -10.83 -5.35 1.51
N TRP A 55 -11.38 -4.82 0.41
CA TRP A 55 -10.73 -4.80 -0.89
C TRP A 55 -9.81 -3.60 -0.99
N LEU A 56 -8.50 -3.84 -0.94
CA LEU A 56 -7.43 -2.87 -1.16
C LEU A 56 -7.01 -2.91 -2.62
N GLU A 57 -7.04 -1.78 -3.31
CA GLU A 57 -6.51 -1.61 -4.66
C GLU A 57 -5.20 -0.82 -4.63
N LEU A 58 -4.18 -1.35 -5.30
CA LEU A 58 -2.98 -0.66 -5.72
C LEU A 58 -3.03 -0.48 -7.24
N ARG A 59 -3.00 0.76 -7.71
CA ARG A 59 -2.87 1.10 -9.13
C ARG A 59 -1.55 1.80 -9.39
N THR A 60 -0.81 1.32 -10.37
CA THR A 60 0.46 1.90 -10.82
C THR A 60 0.28 2.41 -12.24
N VAL A 61 0.64 3.67 -12.50
CA VAL A 61 0.52 4.32 -13.82
C VAL A 61 1.83 4.95 -14.22
N GLY A 62 2.23 4.76 -15.48
CA GLY A 62 3.43 5.39 -16.06
C GLY A 62 4.73 4.61 -15.88
N ASN A 63 4.68 3.39 -15.31
CA ASN A 63 5.80 2.46 -15.35
C ASN A 63 5.97 1.93 -16.80
N LYS A 64 6.99 2.40 -17.52
CA LYS A 64 7.20 2.05 -18.93
C LYS A 64 7.55 0.58 -19.18
N LYS A 65 8.16 -0.11 -18.21
CA LYS A 65 8.58 -1.52 -18.36
C LYS A 65 7.42 -2.48 -18.15
N ASP A 66 6.64 -2.27 -17.09
CA ASP A 66 5.58 -3.21 -16.67
C ASP A 66 4.17 -2.78 -17.13
N GLY A 67 4.08 -1.58 -17.69
CA GLY A 67 2.82 -0.93 -18.06
C GLY A 67 2.01 -0.49 -16.84
N ASP A 68 0.80 0.00 -17.12
CA ASP A 68 -0.17 0.26 -16.06
C ASP A 68 -0.63 -1.05 -15.43
N VAL A 69 -0.61 -1.11 -14.11
CA VAL A 69 -0.99 -2.31 -13.34
C VAL A 69 -2.06 -1.93 -12.33
N VAL A 70 -3.10 -2.75 -12.24
CA VAL A 70 -4.08 -2.70 -11.15
C VAL A 70 -4.01 -4.01 -10.39
N TYR A 71 -3.89 -3.91 -9.08
CA TYR A 71 -3.74 -5.03 -8.17
C TYR A 71 -4.71 -4.87 -7.00
N GLN A 72 -5.66 -5.78 -6.86
CA GLN A 72 -6.65 -5.77 -5.81
C GLN A 72 -6.44 -6.96 -4.87
N MET A 73 -6.43 -6.71 -3.57
CA MET A 73 -6.26 -7.70 -2.53
C MET A 73 -7.44 -7.65 -1.58
N LEU A 74 -8.00 -8.81 -1.27
CA LEU A 74 -8.95 -8.95 -0.18
C LEU A 74 -8.20 -9.28 1.10
N VAL A 75 -8.15 -8.36 2.04
CA VAL A 75 -7.29 -8.45 3.22
C VAL A 75 -8.07 -8.22 4.51
N PRO A 76 -7.63 -8.80 5.64
CA PRO A 76 -8.08 -8.37 6.95
C PRO A 76 -7.70 -6.89 7.18
N GLY A 77 -8.42 -6.21 8.06
CA GLY A 77 -8.47 -4.74 8.17
C GLY A 77 -7.18 -3.99 8.55
N SER A 78 -5.99 -4.57 8.46
CA SER A 78 -4.71 -3.94 8.81
C SER A 78 -3.55 -4.33 7.88
N VAL A 79 -2.52 -3.47 7.81
CA VAL A 79 -1.30 -3.70 7.01
C VAL A 79 -0.47 -4.88 7.49
N SER A 80 -0.46 -5.14 8.80
CA SER A 80 0.24 -6.28 9.41
C SER A 80 -0.35 -7.62 8.97
N GLN A 81 -1.61 -7.63 8.51
CA GLN A 81 -2.33 -8.83 8.06
C GLN A 81 -2.36 -8.98 6.53
N LEU A 82 -1.54 -8.23 5.79
CA LEU A 82 -1.44 -8.36 4.33
C LEU A 82 -1.06 -9.80 3.88
N GLY A 83 -0.34 -10.56 4.72
CA GLY A 83 -0.03 -11.98 4.47
C GLY A 83 -1.24 -12.91 4.48
N GLU A 84 -2.32 -12.50 5.14
CA GLU A 84 -3.58 -13.24 5.27
C GLU A 84 -4.55 -12.99 4.09
N VAL A 85 -4.05 -12.43 2.98
CA VAL A 85 -4.84 -12.08 1.78
C VAL A 85 -5.70 -13.24 1.29
N GLN A 86 -7.01 -13.04 1.19
CA GLN A 86 -8.02 -14.06 0.87
C GLN A 86 -8.36 -14.18 -0.63
N ALA A 87 -8.01 -13.18 -1.42
CA ALA A 87 -8.16 -13.20 -2.87
C ALA A 87 -7.28 -12.10 -3.48
N ILE A 88 -6.83 -12.33 -4.71
CA ILE A 88 -6.10 -11.33 -5.49
C ILE A 88 -6.75 -11.23 -6.86
N VAL A 89 -6.92 -10.00 -7.35
CA VAL A 89 -7.27 -9.72 -8.75
C VAL A 89 -6.19 -8.82 -9.34
N MET A 90 -5.69 -9.16 -10.51
CA MET A 90 -4.60 -8.44 -11.17
C MET A 90 -4.97 -8.14 -12.61
N LYS A 91 -4.67 -6.92 -13.06
CA LYS A 91 -4.83 -6.47 -14.44
C LYS A 91 -3.57 -5.74 -14.90
N HIS A 92 -3.09 -6.08 -16.09
CA HIS A 92 -1.95 -5.43 -16.72
C HIS A 92 -2.36 -4.83 -18.07
N GLY A 93 -2.27 -3.50 -18.19
CA GLY A 93 -2.64 -2.77 -19.40
C GLY A 93 -4.03 -3.18 -19.90
N THR A 94 -4.09 -3.62 -21.16
CA THR A 94 -5.34 -4.01 -21.82
C THR A 94 -5.71 -5.49 -21.64
N ARG A 95 -4.86 -6.30 -21.00
CA ARG A 95 -5.15 -7.72 -20.77
C ARG A 95 -6.37 -7.87 -19.84
N PRO A 96 -7.17 -8.94 -19.99
CA PRO A 96 -8.25 -9.23 -19.04
C PRO A 96 -7.74 -9.28 -17.61
N ALA A 97 -8.54 -8.80 -16.66
CA ALA A 97 -8.27 -9.02 -15.25
C ALA A 97 -8.28 -10.51 -14.93
N MET A 98 -7.32 -10.95 -14.13
CA MET A 98 -7.19 -12.34 -13.70
C MET A 98 -7.38 -12.42 -12.19
N LYS A 99 -8.19 -13.37 -11.73
CA LYS A 99 -8.38 -13.69 -10.32
C LYS A 99 -7.50 -14.87 -9.93
N MET A 100 -6.78 -14.70 -8.82
CA MET A 100 -6.00 -15.74 -8.16
C MET A 100 -6.71 -16.14 -6.85
N ASP A 101 -7.06 -17.41 -6.74
CA ASP A 101 -7.59 -18.01 -5.54
C ASP A 101 -7.01 -19.41 -5.31
N GLY A 102 -7.46 -20.06 -4.22
CA GLY A 102 -7.14 -21.45 -3.94
C GLY A 102 -5.63 -21.73 -3.84
N MET A 103 -5.16 -22.72 -4.61
CA MET A 103 -3.79 -23.25 -4.51
C MET A 103 -2.74 -22.22 -4.94
N MET A 104 -3.02 -21.40 -5.95
CA MET A 104 -2.06 -20.41 -6.44
C MET A 104 -1.88 -19.26 -5.45
N LEU A 105 -2.97 -18.84 -4.80
CA LEU A 105 -2.92 -17.87 -3.70
C LEU A 105 -2.05 -18.36 -2.54
N LYS A 106 -2.17 -19.65 -2.16
CA LYS A 106 -1.34 -20.24 -1.09
C LYS A 106 0.16 -20.16 -1.41
N MET A 107 0.56 -20.35 -2.66
CA MET A 107 1.97 -20.22 -3.07
C MET A 107 2.48 -18.78 -3.01
N ILE A 108 1.63 -17.80 -3.34
CA ILE A 108 2.01 -16.38 -3.43
C ILE A 108 2.02 -15.70 -2.05
N ARG A 109 1.15 -16.10 -1.11
CA ARG A 109 1.09 -15.53 0.25
C ARG A 109 2.46 -15.48 0.95
N GLY A 110 3.22 -16.58 0.88
CA GLY A 110 4.57 -16.65 1.49
C GLY A 110 5.62 -15.73 0.86
N HIS A 111 5.37 -15.22 -0.36
CA HIS A 111 6.21 -14.22 -1.01
C HIS A 111 5.75 -12.79 -0.71
N MET A 112 4.43 -12.55 -0.59
CA MET A 112 3.86 -11.23 -0.33
C MET A 112 4.18 -10.67 1.05
N GLU A 113 4.22 -11.51 2.09
CA GLU A 113 4.63 -11.09 3.44
C GLU A 113 6.01 -10.43 3.47
N LYS A 114 6.88 -10.79 2.52
CA LYS A 114 8.27 -10.31 2.45
C LYS A 114 8.44 -9.02 1.63
N GLN A 115 7.41 -8.54 0.93
CA GLN A 115 7.52 -7.46 -0.06
C GLN A 115 6.54 -6.29 0.14
N SER A 116 5.85 -6.21 1.27
CA SER A 116 4.95 -5.09 1.53
C SER A 116 5.73 -3.82 1.90
N PHE A 117 5.79 -2.86 0.98
CA PHE A 117 6.37 -1.54 1.22
C PHE A 117 5.76 -0.83 2.43
N LEU A 118 4.45 -0.97 2.65
CA LEU A 118 3.78 -0.39 3.82
C LEU A 118 4.28 -0.99 5.15
N ASN A 119 4.68 -2.26 5.16
CA ASN A 119 5.28 -2.88 6.34
C ASN A 119 6.75 -2.46 6.51
N ASP A 120 7.48 -2.28 5.41
CA ASP A 120 8.89 -1.88 5.44
C ASP A 120 9.08 -0.44 5.94
N ILE A 121 8.10 0.45 5.76
CA ILE A 121 8.15 1.84 6.25
C ILE A 121 8.33 1.93 7.77
N CYS A 122 7.76 1.00 8.52
CA CYS A 122 7.86 0.98 9.98
C CYS A 122 8.90 0.00 10.53
N LYS A 123 9.65 -0.68 9.66
CA LYS A 123 10.57 -1.73 10.07
C LYS A 123 11.93 -1.15 10.48
N ASP A 124 12.43 -1.57 11.64
CA ASP A 124 13.74 -1.16 12.15
C ASP A 124 13.87 0.38 12.24
N VAL A 125 12.79 1.07 12.66
CA VAL A 125 12.72 2.53 12.73
C VAL A 125 12.93 3.08 14.13
N THR A 126 13.32 4.35 14.20
CA THR A 126 13.34 5.17 15.41
C THR A 126 12.50 6.42 15.19
N LEU A 127 11.77 6.87 16.22
CA LEU A 127 11.04 8.14 16.17
C LEU A 127 12.04 9.29 16.28
N VAL A 128 12.08 10.16 15.28
CA VAL A 128 12.92 11.37 15.27
C VAL A 128 12.20 12.54 15.95
N GLY A 129 10.92 12.74 15.62
CA GLY A 129 10.13 13.86 16.13
C GLY A 129 8.87 14.08 15.32
N SER A 130 8.17 15.18 15.60
CA SER A 130 7.04 15.66 14.78
C SER A 130 7.43 16.94 14.07
N GLU A 131 7.04 17.07 12.80
CA GLU A 131 7.29 18.26 12.01
C GLU A 131 6.22 18.43 10.92
N THR A 132 6.03 19.69 10.49
CA THR A 132 5.24 19.99 9.31
C THR A 132 6.00 19.60 8.05
N VAL A 133 5.47 18.67 7.26
CA VAL A 133 6.03 18.28 5.96
C VAL A 133 5.19 18.86 4.82
N SER A 134 5.86 19.37 3.79
CA SER A 134 5.22 19.88 2.55
C SER A 134 5.42 18.89 1.40
N VAL A 135 4.33 18.58 0.71
CA VAL A 135 4.25 17.66 -0.43
C VAL A 135 3.29 18.24 -1.48
N PRO A 136 3.21 17.69 -2.71
CA PRO A 136 2.27 18.21 -3.71
C PRO A 136 0.80 18.20 -3.25
N ALA A 137 0.41 17.28 -2.37
CA ALA A 137 -0.93 17.23 -1.77
C ALA A 137 -1.22 18.31 -0.72
N GLY A 138 -0.22 19.08 -0.26
CA GLY A 138 -0.38 20.11 0.77
C GLY A 138 0.65 20.04 1.89
N LYS A 139 0.29 20.60 3.04
CA LYS A 139 1.11 20.58 4.27
C LYS A 139 0.43 19.74 5.34
N PHE A 140 1.21 18.90 6.01
CA PHE A 140 0.71 17.98 7.02
C PHE A 140 1.62 17.99 8.23
N GLU A 141 1.04 17.96 9.43
CA GLU A 141 1.78 17.56 10.63
C GLU A 141 2.04 16.06 10.56
N GLY A 142 3.30 15.66 10.66
CA GLY A 142 3.70 14.26 10.56
C GLY A 142 4.74 13.89 11.59
N ARG A 143 4.68 12.64 12.05
CA ARG A 143 5.76 12.02 12.83
C ARG A 143 6.80 11.46 11.88
N ARG A 144 8.05 11.88 12.05
CA ARG A 144 9.19 11.40 11.28
C ARG A 144 9.80 10.17 11.95
N TYR A 145 9.89 9.10 11.18
CA TYR A 145 10.54 7.85 11.54
C TYR A 145 11.78 7.65 10.68
N HIS A 146 12.90 7.31 11.31
CA HIS A 146 14.17 7.06 10.64
C HIS A 146 14.55 5.58 10.72
N SER A 147 14.87 4.96 9.57
CA SER A 147 15.48 3.63 9.51
C SER A 147 16.98 3.75 9.22
N ALA A 148 17.82 3.38 10.19
CA ALA A 148 19.27 3.33 9.99
C ALA A 148 19.65 2.25 8.97
N LYS A 149 18.96 1.10 9.02
CA LYS A 149 19.20 -0.06 8.15
C LYS A 149 18.94 0.25 6.68
N TYR A 150 17.85 0.96 6.39
CA TYR A 150 17.47 1.32 5.02
C TYR A 150 17.94 2.73 4.63
N SER A 151 18.56 3.47 5.56
CA SER A 151 18.98 4.86 5.38
C SER A 151 17.85 5.70 4.79
N SER A 152 16.69 5.65 5.45
CA SER A 152 15.46 6.29 5.00
C SER A 152 14.74 7.02 6.13
N ASP A 153 13.94 8.01 5.75
CA ASP A 153 13.04 8.76 6.60
C ASP A 153 11.62 8.66 6.06
N SER A 154 10.64 8.46 6.95
CA SER A 154 9.22 8.39 6.59
C SER A 154 8.39 9.28 7.50
N TRP A 155 7.48 10.04 6.91
CA TRP A 155 6.57 10.94 7.59
C TRP A 155 5.17 10.34 7.60
N ILE A 156 4.69 10.05 8.80
CA ILE A 156 3.39 9.43 9.03
C ILE A 156 2.43 10.42 9.69
N SER A 157 1.22 10.55 9.16
CA SER A 157 0.16 11.42 9.68
C SER A 157 -1.18 10.68 9.67
N ALA A 158 -1.93 10.77 10.77
CA ALA A 158 -3.24 10.12 10.88
C ALA A 158 -4.31 10.74 9.94
N ASP A 159 -4.08 11.97 9.47
CA ASP A 159 -5.02 12.71 8.62
C ASP A 159 -5.01 12.24 7.16
N VAL A 160 -3.98 11.46 6.79
CA VAL A 160 -3.81 10.94 5.43
C VAL A 160 -4.27 9.48 5.38
N PRO A 161 -5.07 9.07 4.37
CA PRO A 161 -5.38 7.65 4.16
C PRO A 161 -4.09 6.83 4.01
N PHE A 162 -4.02 5.68 4.70
CA PHE A 162 -2.79 4.86 4.79
C PHE A 162 -1.61 5.53 5.51
N SER A 163 -1.84 6.73 6.06
CA SER A 163 -0.99 7.49 6.95
C SER A 163 0.36 7.94 6.42
N LEU A 164 0.81 7.47 5.25
CA LEU A 164 2.06 7.91 4.65
C LEU A 164 1.88 9.26 3.97
N VAL A 165 2.67 10.26 4.38
CA VAL A 165 2.77 11.57 3.71
C VAL A 165 3.95 11.61 2.75
N LYS A 166 5.11 11.13 3.21
CA LYS A 166 6.36 11.13 2.44
C LYS A 166 7.28 10.01 2.92
N SER A 167 8.08 9.43 2.04
CA SER A 167 9.21 8.57 2.39
C SER A 167 10.39 8.90 1.48
N VAL A 168 11.57 9.07 2.05
CA VAL A 168 12.80 9.37 1.32
C VAL A 168 13.87 8.39 1.75
N GLY A 169 14.52 7.76 0.79
CA GLY A 169 15.69 6.92 1.02
C GLY A 169 16.81 7.26 0.05
N LYS A 170 17.91 6.52 0.14
CA LYS A 170 19.08 6.70 -0.73
C LYS A 170 18.77 6.55 -2.22
N ASP A 171 17.88 5.62 -2.56
CA ASP A 171 17.60 5.24 -3.95
C ASP A 171 16.10 5.36 -4.32
N PHE A 172 15.30 6.02 -3.47
CA PHE A 172 13.87 6.26 -3.73
C PHE A 172 13.33 7.51 -3.03
N ASP A 173 12.30 8.12 -3.60
CA ASP A 173 11.44 9.14 -2.97
C ASP A 173 9.98 8.79 -3.29
N LEU A 174 9.12 8.83 -2.27
CA LEU A 174 7.68 8.79 -2.40
C LEU A 174 7.08 10.02 -1.73
N ALA A 175 6.25 10.76 -2.48
CA ALA A 175 5.57 11.93 -1.96
C ALA A 175 4.07 11.87 -2.25
N LEU A 176 3.24 12.17 -1.25
CA LEU A 176 1.79 12.23 -1.40
C LEU A 176 1.42 13.33 -2.41
N LYS A 177 0.76 12.91 -3.49
CA LYS A 177 0.33 13.75 -4.60
C LYS A 177 -1.14 14.13 -4.50
N GLY A 178 -1.97 13.27 -3.89
CA GLY A 178 -3.37 13.58 -3.60
C GLY A 178 -4.01 12.51 -2.71
N HIS A 179 -5.17 12.81 -2.13
CA HIS A 179 -5.97 11.86 -1.37
C HIS A 179 -7.45 12.29 -1.39
N GLY A 180 -8.36 11.38 -1.03
CA GLY A 180 -9.78 11.70 -0.99
C GLY A 180 -10.70 10.52 -0.74
N GLU A 181 -11.94 10.70 -1.17
CA GLU A 181 -13.07 9.76 -1.00
C GLU A 181 -13.63 9.28 -2.34
N GLY A 182 -14.66 8.43 -2.29
CA GLY A 182 -15.39 7.96 -3.46
C GLY A 182 -14.61 6.98 -4.35
N ALA A 183 -13.56 6.35 -3.83
CA ALA A 183 -12.81 5.34 -4.55
C ALA A 183 -13.70 4.15 -4.94
N LYS A 184 -13.54 3.72 -6.19
CA LYS A 184 -14.15 2.53 -6.76
C LYS A 184 -13.06 1.68 -7.41
N SER A 185 -13.39 0.42 -7.68
CA SER A 185 -12.55 -0.48 -8.48
C SER A 185 -12.14 0.19 -9.80
N SER A 186 -10.86 0.08 -10.16
CA SER A 186 -10.36 0.42 -11.49
C SER A 186 -10.55 -0.74 -12.49
N ILE A 187 -10.94 -1.92 -12.02
CA ILE A 187 -11.30 -3.09 -12.84
C ILE A 187 -12.83 -3.13 -12.97
N ASN A 188 -13.33 -2.99 -14.20
CA ASN A 188 -14.76 -2.89 -14.49
C ASN A 188 -15.31 -4.13 -15.22
N GLU A 189 -14.43 -4.99 -15.72
CA GLU A 189 -14.79 -6.30 -16.25
C GLU A 189 -14.82 -7.39 -15.18
N GLU A 190 -15.49 -8.50 -15.48
CA GLU A 190 -15.43 -9.70 -14.64
C GLU A 190 -14.06 -10.38 -14.77
N PRO A 191 -13.32 -10.60 -13.66
CA PRO A 191 -12.02 -11.25 -13.73
C PRO A 191 -12.10 -12.72 -14.13
N GLN A 192 -11.21 -13.15 -15.02
CA GLN A 192 -11.07 -14.54 -15.41
C GLN A 192 -10.33 -15.34 -14.34
N SER A 193 -10.76 -16.57 -14.05
CA SER A 193 -10.02 -17.46 -13.13
C SER A 193 -8.71 -17.94 -13.78
N MET A 194 -7.62 -17.92 -13.01
CA MET A 194 -6.31 -18.43 -13.47
C MET A 194 -6.14 -19.95 -13.38
N GLY A 195 -7.19 -20.69 -12.99
CA GLY A 195 -7.27 -22.15 -13.12
C GLY A 195 -8.33 -22.49 -14.15
N GLY A 196 -7.91 -22.87 -15.36
CA GLY A 196 -8.82 -23.17 -16.47
C GLY A 196 -9.91 -24.17 -16.07
N LYS A 197 -11.17 -23.72 -16.23
CA LYS A 197 -12.46 -24.43 -16.24
C LYS A 197 -12.82 -25.28 -14.99
N ARG A 198 -14.06 -25.08 -14.53
CA ARG A 198 -14.84 -26.11 -13.83
C ARG A 198 -15.10 -27.29 -14.77
#